data_AF-A0A352KVV9-F1
#
_entry.id   AF-A0A352KVV9-F1
#
_cell.length_a   1.000
_cell.length_b   1.000
_cell.length_c   1.000
_cell.angle_alpha   90.00
_cell.angle_beta   90.00
_cell.angle_gamma   90.00
#
_symmetry.space_group_name_H-M   'P 1'
#
loop_
_entity.id
_entity.type
_entity.pdbx_description
1 polymer ?
#
loop_
_entity_poly.entity_id
_entity_poly.type
_entity_poly.pdbx_seq_one_letter_code
_entity_poly.pdbx_strand_id
1 'polypeptide(L)'
;MAKKSKLEYIWLDGTRPTQVLRSKTKIVKDFGGTLEECPVWCFDGSSTNQAPGGSSDCLLQPVAIFVDPGRLDAFLVMCEVLNPDGSIHESNGRATIDDDGDFWFGFEQEYFLWDRDTNLPLGFPVGGYPSPQGPYY
;
A
#
# COMPACT_ATOMS: atom_id res chain seq x y z
N MET A 1 -17.35 -16.19 21.82
CA MET A 1 -17.19 -14.74 21.52
C MET A 1 -17.06 -14.60 20.01
N ALA A 2 -17.62 -13.55 19.40
CA ALA A 2 -17.47 -13.28 17.97
C ALA A 2 -15.97 -13.16 17.60
N LYS A 3 -15.54 -13.83 16.53
CA LYS A 3 -14.15 -13.81 16.08
C LYS A 3 -13.85 -12.42 15.52
N LYS A 4 -12.77 -11.77 15.97
CA LYS A 4 -12.36 -10.46 15.46
C LYS A 4 -11.23 -10.64 14.47
N SER A 5 -11.31 -9.92 13.35
CA SER A 5 -10.25 -9.90 12.33
C SER A 5 -9.72 -8.48 12.15
N LYS A 6 -8.43 -8.36 11.80
CA LYS A 6 -7.76 -7.10 11.49
C LYS A 6 -7.65 -6.95 9.97
N LEU A 7 -8.13 -5.85 9.42
CA LEU A 7 -7.99 -5.54 8.00
C LEU A 7 -7.07 -4.33 7.84
N GLU A 8 -5.86 -4.53 7.33
CA GLU A 8 -4.96 -3.44 6.96
C GLU A 8 -5.35 -2.90 5.60
N TYR A 9 -5.98 -1.74 5.56
CA TYR A 9 -6.27 -1.10 4.28
C TYR A 9 -5.00 -0.39 3.83
N ILE A 10 -4.49 -0.76 2.66
CA ILE A 10 -3.25 -0.24 2.07
C ILE A 10 -3.61 0.48 0.76
N TRP A 11 -3.09 1.70 0.59
CA TRP A 11 -3.28 2.48 -0.63
C TRP A 11 -2.05 3.33 -0.95
N LEU A 12 -2.01 3.87 -2.17
CA LEU A 12 -0.99 4.83 -2.60
C LEU A 12 -1.51 6.26 -2.41
N ASP A 13 -0.65 7.12 -1.88
CA ASP A 13 -0.96 8.54 -1.68
C ASP A 13 -0.82 9.39 -2.95
N GLY A 14 -1.02 10.71 -2.84
CA GLY A 14 -0.90 11.65 -3.97
C GLY A 14 0.48 12.28 -4.14
N THR A 15 1.51 11.78 -3.44
CA THR A 15 2.84 12.38 -3.48
C THR A 15 3.44 12.28 -4.89
N ARG A 16 4.07 13.37 -5.35
CA ARG A 16 4.79 13.46 -6.63
C ARG A 16 6.26 13.79 -6.37
N PRO A 17 7.20 13.26 -7.19
CA PRO A 17 6.96 12.44 -8.39
C PRO A 17 6.64 10.96 -8.09
N THR A 18 6.91 10.49 -6.87
CA THR A 18 6.72 9.08 -6.48
C THR A 18 5.71 8.98 -5.35
N GLN A 19 4.66 8.18 -5.55
CA GLN A 19 3.65 7.92 -4.53
C GLN A 19 4.23 7.08 -3.39
N VAL A 20 3.68 7.25 -2.20
CA VAL A 20 4.09 6.50 -1.01
C VAL A 20 2.94 5.62 -0.52
N LEU A 21 3.27 4.44 -0.01
CA LEU A 21 2.31 3.55 0.64
C LEU A 21 1.82 4.15 1.95
N ARG A 22 0.51 4.08 2.16
CA ARG A 22 -0.18 4.44 3.41
C ARG A 22 -1.02 3.26 3.85
N SER A 23 -1.24 3.13 5.16
CA SER A 23 -2.13 2.11 5.67
C SER A 23 -2.84 2.49 6.96
N LYS A 24 -3.93 1.78 7.25
CA LYS A 24 -4.57 1.79 8.57
C LYS A 24 -5.42 0.53 8.79
N THR A 25 -5.55 0.13 10.06
CA THR A 25 -6.26 -1.10 10.42
C THR A 25 -7.74 -0.85 10.77
N LYS A 26 -8.67 -1.56 10.12
CA LYS A 26 -10.06 -1.74 10.57
C LYS A 26 -10.17 -3.03 11.39
N ILE A 27 -10.91 -3.00 12.50
CA ILE A 27 -11.28 -4.22 13.24
C ILE A 27 -12.71 -4.59 12.89
N VAL A 28 -12.91 -5.80 12.38
CA VAL A 28 -14.22 -6.35 12.01
C VAL A 28 -14.52 -7.60 12.83
N LYS A 29 -15.80 -7.96 12.94
CA LYS A 29 -16.26 -9.19 13.58
C LYS A 29 -16.81 -10.14 12.53
N ASP A 30 -16.64 -11.44 12.76
CA ASP A 30 -17.23 -12.51 11.97
C ASP A 30 -16.94 -12.40 10.46
N PHE A 31 -15.69 -12.04 10.14
CA PHE A 31 -15.19 -11.86 8.76
C PHE A 31 -14.72 -13.19 8.17
N GLY A 32 -15.29 -13.56 7.03
CA GLY A 32 -15.06 -14.79 6.28
C GLY A 32 -13.79 -14.80 5.44
N GLY A 33 -13.13 -13.66 5.25
CA GLY A 33 -11.83 -13.59 4.58
C GLY A 33 -11.91 -13.38 3.07
N THR A 34 -13.05 -12.92 2.55
CA THR A 34 -13.23 -12.64 1.12
C THR A 34 -13.16 -11.14 0.81
N LEU A 35 -12.92 -10.80 -0.46
CA LEU A 35 -12.82 -9.41 -0.90
C LEU A 35 -14.17 -8.70 -0.81
N GLU A 36 -15.26 -9.40 -1.15
CA GLU A 36 -16.63 -8.88 -1.20
C GLU A 36 -17.14 -8.45 0.18
N GLU A 37 -16.62 -9.07 1.23
CA GLU A 37 -16.94 -8.73 2.61
C GLU A 37 -16.16 -7.52 3.12
N CYS A 38 -15.14 -7.04 2.39
CA CYS A 38 -14.37 -5.86 2.77
C CYS A 38 -15.22 -4.59 2.55
N PRO A 39 -15.59 -3.84 3.61
CA PRO A 39 -16.37 -2.62 3.42
C PRO A 39 -15.51 -1.52 2.77
N VAL A 40 -16.11 -0.71 1.91
CA VAL A 40 -15.53 0.58 1.51
C VAL A 40 -15.22 1.40 2.76
N TRP A 41 -14.10 2.11 2.74
CA TRP A 41 -13.73 3.01 3.84
C TRP A 41 -13.45 4.42 3.30
N CYS A 42 -13.14 5.33 4.21
CA CYS A 42 -12.73 6.69 3.89
C CYS A 42 -11.46 7.04 4.65
N PHE A 43 -10.73 8.05 4.18
CA PHE A 43 -9.60 8.66 4.88
C PHE A 43 -9.52 10.15 4.56
N ASP A 44 -8.74 10.87 5.37
CA ASP A 44 -8.44 12.29 5.14
C ASP A 44 -7.32 12.43 4.09
N GLY A 45 -7.71 12.80 2.88
CA GLY A 45 -6.87 13.06 1.73
C GLY A 45 -5.93 14.26 1.90
N SER A 46 -6.22 15.18 2.83
CA SER A 46 -5.37 16.36 3.04
C SER A 46 -4.02 16.02 3.66
N SER A 47 -3.96 14.94 4.43
CA SER A 47 -2.72 14.41 5.03
C SER A 47 -1.90 13.52 4.09
N THR A 48 -2.34 13.36 2.85
CA THR A 48 -1.79 12.40 1.87
C THR A 48 -1.60 13.01 0.48
N ASN A 49 -1.69 14.33 0.34
CA ASN A 49 -1.62 15.05 -0.95
C ASN A 49 -2.72 14.65 -1.95
N GLN A 50 -3.90 14.25 -1.45
CA GLN A 50 -5.03 13.78 -2.27
C GLN A 50 -6.23 14.72 -2.21
N ALA A 51 -6.28 15.68 -1.27
CA ALA A 51 -7.36 16.64 -1.22
C ALA A 51 -6.96 17.95 -0.50
N PRO A 52 -7.62 19.08 -0.78
CA PRO A 52 -7.40 20.31 -0.02
C PRO A 52 -8.05 20.24 1.38
N GLY A 53 -7.53 21.03 2.33
CA GLY A 53 -8.13 21.17 3.66
C GLY A 53 -9.50 21.84 3.60
N GLY A 54 -10.58 21.08 3.85
CA GLY A 54 -11.96 21.58 3.88
C GLY A 54 -12.98 20.66 3.19
N SER A 55 -12.54 19.95 2.15
CA SER A 55 -13.30 18.87 1.49
C SER A 55 -12.32 17.73 1.22
N SER A 56 -11.88 17.08 2.29
CA SER A 56 -10.72 16.22 2.25
C SER A 56 -11.01 14.72 2.25
N ASP A 57 -12.27 14.31 2.28
CA ASP A 57 -12.60 12.89 2.24
C ASP A 57 -12.14 12.26 0.93
N CYS A 58 -11.59 11.06 1.03
CA CYS A 58 -11.31 10.16 -0.08
C CYS A 58 -11.80 8.76 0.31
N LEU A 59 -12.24 7.96 -0.65
CA LEU A 59 -12.72 6.61 -0.40
C LEU A 59 -11.64 5.58 -0.72
N LEU A 60 -11.64 4.48 0.05
CA LEU A 60 -10.83 3.29 -0.17
C LEU A 60 -11.75 2.17 -0.65
N GLN A 61 -11.64 1.83 -1.92
CA GLN A 61 -12.35 0.72 -2.54
C GLN A 61 -11.43 -0.51 -2.52
N PRO A 62 -11.78 -1.58 -1.78
CA PRO A 62 -11.02 -2.84 -1.83
C PRO A 62 -10.98 -3.43 -3.23
N VAL A 63 -9.78 -3.85 -3.66
CA VAL A 63 -9.54 -4.45 -4.99
C VAL A 63 -8.78 -5.78 -4.92
N ALA A 64 -8.05 -6.05 -3.84
CA ALA A 64 -7.45 -7.35 -3.58
C ALA A 64 -7.30 -7.58 -2.07
N ILE A 65 -7.26 -8.84 -1.67
CA ILE A 65 -7.08 -9.25 -0.28
C ILE A 65 -6.04 -10.37 -0.18
N PHE A 66 -5.21 -10.29 0.85
CA PHE A 66 -4.20 -11.29 1.18
C PHE A 66 -4.23 -11.58 2.68
N VAL A 67 -3.86 -12.80 3.09
CA VAL A 67 -3.62 -13.09 4.50
C VAL A 67 -2.38 -12.31 4.95
N ASP A 68 -2.46 -11.64 6.10
CA ASP A 68 -1.33 -10.90 6.66
C ASP A 68 -0.32 -11.88 7.28
N PRO A 69 0.94 -11.95 6.78
CA PRO A 69 1.92 -12.90 7.27
C PRO A 69 2.50 -12.52 8.64
N GLY A 70 2.34 -11.27 9.09
CA GLY A 70 2.93 -10.74 10.32
C GLY A 70 2.00 -10.71 11.52
N ARG A 71 0.70 -10.95 11.34
CA ARG A 71 -0.31 -10.82 12.41
C ARG A 71 -1.32 -11.97 12.40
N LEU A 72 -1.75 -12.36 13.61
CA LEU A 72 -2.81 -13.36 13.79
C LEU A 72 -4.18 -12.77 13.44
N ASP A 73 -5.01 -13.59 12.80
CA ASP A 73 -6.38 -13.23 12.37
C ASP A 73 -6.42 -11.89 11.62
N ALA A 74 -5.53 -11.73 10.65
CA ALA A 74 -5.32 -10.47 9.94
C ALA A 74 -5.21 -10.65 8.43
N PHE A 75 -5.62 -9.61 7.71
CA PHE A 75 -5.62 -9.53 6.25
C PHE A 75 -5.03 -8.19 5.81
N LEU A 76 -4.31 -8.21 4.70
CA LEU A 76 -3.91 -7.03 3.94
C LEU A 76 -4.97 -6.79 2.86
N VAL A 77 -5.57 -5.61 2.84
CA VAL A 77 -6.60 -5.21 1.89
C VAL A 77 -6.00 -4.12 1.01
N MET A 78 -5.68 -4.46 -0.23
CA MET A 78 -5.23 -3.48 -1.22
C MET A 78 -6.44 -2.69 -1.68
N CYS A 79 -6.30 -1.37 -1.70
CA CYS A 79 -7.37 -0.45 -2.07
C CYS A 79 -6.95 0.47 -3.21
N GLU A 80 -7.90 0.75 -4.08
CA GLU A 80 -7.84 1.90 -4.96
C GLU A 80 -8.52 3.12 -4.31
N VAL A 81 -8.18 4.31 -4.79
CA VAL A 81 -8.66 5.58 -4.22
C VAL A 81 -9.72 6.17 -5.13
N LEU A 82 -10.85 6.57 -4.54
CA LEU A 82 -11.94 7.27 -5.22
C LEU A 82 -12.20 8.63 -4.54
N ASN A 83 -12.77 9.55 -5.30
CA ASN A 83 -13.34 10.78 -4.78
C ASN A 83 -14.57 10.48 -3.90
N PRO A 84 -15.05 11.43 -3.08
CA PRO A 84 -16.25 11.26 -2.25
C PRO A 84 -17.53 10.86 -3.01
N ASP A 85 -17.63 11.23 -4.28
CA ASP A 85 -18.76 10.91 -5.15
C ASP A 85 -18.64 9.51 -5.80
N GLY A 86 -17.57 8.77 -5.51
CA GLY A 86 -17.28 7.45 -6.07
C GLY A 86 -16.58 7.48 -7.42
N SER A 87 -16.30 8.66 -8.00
CA SER A 87 -15.48 8.76 -9.21
C SER A 87 -14.01 8.42 -8.93
N ILE A 88 -13.29 7.99 -9.95
CA ILE A 88 -11.86 7.65 -9.85
C ILE A 88 -11.06 8.88 -9.40
N HIS A 89 -10.25 8.73 -8.36
CA HIS A 89 -9.35 9.80 -7.90
C HIS A 89 -8.17 9.97 -8.88
N GLU A 90 -7.67 11.19 -9.06
CA GLU A 90 -6.59 11.47 -10.03
C GLU A 90 -5.27 10.72 -9.76
N SER A 91 -5.04 10.31 -8.51
CA SER A 91 -3.86 9.54 -8.09
C SER A 91 -4.01 8.03 -8.31
N ASN A 92 -5.17 7.58 -8.78
CA ASN A 92 -5.48 6.16 -8.95
C ASN A 92 -4.94 5.65 -10.29
N GLY A 93 -3.67 5.23 -10.29
CA GLY A 93 -3.05 4.58 -11.45
C GLY A 93 -3.57 3.17 -11.73
N ARG A 94 -4.24 2.49 -10.77
CA ARG A 94 -4.85 1.18 -11.02
C ARG A 94 -5.96 1.30 -12.05
N ALA A 95 -6.81 2.32 -11.92
CA ALA A 95 -7.97 2.53 -12.79
C ALA A 95 -7.61 2.83 -14.26
N THR A 96 -6.32 3.07 -14.57
CA THR A 96 -5.85 3.25 -15.96
C THR A 96 -5.41 1.94 -16.62
N ILE A 97 -5.51 0.82 -15.91
CA ILE A 97 -5.10 -0.50 -16.37
C ILE A 97 -6.37 -1.35 -16.54
N ASP A 98 -6.54 -1.94 -17.71
CA ASP A 98 -7.68 -2.83 -17.98
C ASP A 98 -7.52 -4.15 -17.22
N ASP A 99 -8.60 -4.66 -16.65
CA ASP A 99 -8.65 -5.99 -16.04
C ASP A 99 -8.74 -7.06 -17.16
N ASP A 100 -7.61 -7.34 -17.81
CA ASP A 100 -7.47 -8.41 -18.80
C ASP A 100 -6.70 -9.61 -18.20
N GLY A 101 -7.40 -10.73 -18.10
CA GLY A 101 -6.88 -11.96 -17.49
C GLY A 101 -5.89 -12.76 -18.35
N ASP A 102 -5.67 -12.38 -19.61
CA ASP A 102 -4.73 -13.06 -20.52
C ASP A 102 -3.34 -12.40 -20.56
N PHE A 103 -3.17 -11.23 -19.93
CA PHE A 103 -1.87 -10.57 -19.87
C PHE A 103 -0.96 -11.13 -18.77
N TRP A 104 0.30 -11.34 -19.13
CA TRP A 104 1.35 -11.81 -18.22
C TRP A 104 2.42 -10.74 -18.11
N PHE A 105 2.70 -10.34 -16.87
CA PHE A 105 3.74 -9.37 -16.55
C PHE A 105 4.76 -10.02 -15.59
N GLY A 106 6.04 -9.82 -15.88
CA GLY A 106 7.14 -10.07 -14.95
C GLY A 106 7.71 -8.74 -14.50
N PHE A 107 7.93 -8.59 -13.20
CA PHE A 107 8.53 -7.38 -12.64
C PHE A 107 9.69 -7.75 -11.70
N GLU A 108 10.86 -7.20 -11.99
CA GLU A 108 12.07 -7.39 -11.20
C GLU A 108 12.27 -6.17 -10.29
N GLN A 109 11.72 -6.23 -9.08
CA GLN A 109 11.85 -5.15 -8.10
C GLN A 109 13.21 -5.23 -7.40
N GLU A 110 14.17 -4.41 -7.84
CA GLU A 110 15.40 -4.17 -7.09
C GLU A 110 15.17 -3.20 -5.92
N TYR A 111 15.93 -3.36 -4.85
CA TYR A 111 15.94 -2.44 -3.72
C TYR A 111 17.28 -2.50 -2.97
N PHE A 112 17.60 -1.43 -2.24
CA PHE A 112 18.74 -1.39 -1.32
C PHE A 112 18.25 -1.36 0.11
N LEU A 113 18.86 -2.18 0.97
CA LEU A 113 18.71 -2.02 2.41
C LEU A 113 19.58 -0.84 2.86
N TRP A 114 18.99 0.04 3.66
CA TRP A 114 19.65 1.25 4.14
C TRP A 114 19.75 1.23 5.66
N ASP A 115 20.94 1.48 6.17
CA ASP A 115 21.18 1.60 7.60
C ASP A 115 20.83 3.02 8.08
N ARG A 116 19.98 3.10 9.10
CA ARG A 116 19.50 4.38 9.65
C ARG A 116 20.51 5.06 10.56
N ASP A 117 21.44 4.31 11.16
CA ASP A 117 22.44 4.85 12.09
C ASP A 117 23.62 5.44 11.32
N THR A 118 24.06 4.75 10.27
CA THR A 118 25.18 5.18 9.43
C THR A 118 24.76 6.02 8.21
N ASN A 119 23.47 5.96 7.84
CA ASN A 119 22.93 6.56 6.62
C ASN A 119 23.67 6.13 5.34
N LEU A 120 23.98 4.84 5.26
CA LEU A 120 24.69 4.19 4.15
C LEU A 120 23.95 2.89 3.75
N PRO A 121 24.22 2.32 2.56
CA PRO A 121 23.75 0.97 2.24
C PRO A 121 24.25 -0.02 3.29
N LEU A 122 23.40 -0.98 3.66
CA LEU A 122 23.75 -1.98 4.67
C LEU A 122 25.04 -2.72 4.27
N GLY A 123 26.04 -2.73 5.16
CA GLY A 123 27.34 -3.36 4.93
C GLY A 123 28.43 -2.43 4.34
N PHE A 124 28.11 -1.18 4.00
CA PHE A 124 29.13 -0.20 3.61
C PHE A 124 29.93 0.28 4.82
N PRO A 125 31.25 0.49 4.67
CA PRO A 125 32.07 1.08 5.73
C PRO A 125 31.78 2.57 5.87
N VAL A 126 31.69 3.07 7.10
CA VAL A 126 31.57 4.51 7.37
C VAL A 126 32.80 5.24 6.81
N GLY A 127 32.56 6.24 5.95
CA GLY A 127 33.62 7.05 5.33
C GLY A 127 34.33 6.38 4.15
N GLY A 128 33.81 5.29 3.59
CA GLY A 128 34.41 4.61 2.45
C GLY A 128 33.42 3.87 1.56
N TYR A 129 33.97 3.04 0.68
CA TYR A 129 33.23 2.16 -0.23
C TYR A 129 33.61 0.69 0.03
N PRO A 130 32.71 -0.27 -0.23
CA PRO A 130 33.07 -1.68 -0.20
C PRO A 130 34.04 -2.01 -1.34
N SER A 131 34.56 -3.24 -1.35
CA SER A 131 35.30 -3.77 -2.50
C SER A 131 34.42 -3.73 -3.78
N PRO A 132 35.03 -3.65 -4.97
CA PRO A 132 34.29 -3.56 -6.24
C PRO A 132 33.20 -4.63 -6.39
N GLN A 133 32.19 -4.30 -7.21
CA GLN A 133 31.11 -5.24 -7.55
C GLN A 133 31.67 -6.54 -8.16
N GLY A 134 30.94 -7.64 -7.95
CA GLY A 134 31.35 -8.99 -8.35
C GLY A 134 30.94 -10.07 -7.35
N PRO A 135 31.32 -9.96 -6.05
CA PRO A 135 31.03 -11.01 -5.06
C PRO A 135 29.64 -10.90 -4.41
N TYR A 136 28.79 -9.96 -4.84
CA TYR A 136 27.52 -9.62 -4.16
C TYR A 136 26.25 -10.02 -4.94
N TYR A 137 26.38 -10.41 -6.21
CA TYR A 137 25.28 -10.95 -7.00
C TYR A 137 25.05 -12.42 -6.65
#